data_AF-A0A8H6XMV4-F1
#
_entry.id   AF-A0A8H6XMV4-F1
#
_cell.length_a   1.000
_cell.length_b   1.000
_cell.length_c   1.000
_cell.angle_alpha   90.00
_cell.angle_beta   90.00
_cell.angle_gamma   90.00
#
_symmetry.space_group_name_H-M   'P 1'
#
loop_
_entity.id
_entity.type
_entity.pdbx_description
1 polymer ?
#
loop_
_entity_poly.entity_id
_entity_poly.type
_entity_poly.pdbx_seq_one_letter_code
_entity_poly.pdbx_strand_id
1 'polypeptide(L)'
;MNLKLNLVFLAPILCASVSAFKPTLQTLIDHRLERLDRLNRVSSITATPVSKRQTTSFPVFNFTQPLDHFTDTGFTWSQRYFVNSRHYKPGGPVIVLDGGETSVTDRLPYLDTGIVDILANATNGLGVILEHRYYGVSVPVQNFTTDSLRWLKNEQAAADSANFMTNVKFAEISEDLTAPNTPWIYYGGSYAGARSAHMKVLYPDIVFGSIASSGVTEAAISNWGYYDIIRRAAPANCSAQFITAVKEVDNLLSNPETNSKFLCCEFAPSPKHGLLSVFCQRRAPLGAWQSKNWDPAVNSNAFSNNCAAMGNPSNATIDTFQGITVSNATWNLATIVNRTSSRCPKTSTSDECFGTLNDTDFQQTDLSQTWRLWQFQVCTQWAFFDSPPPDDSIPSMLSKFVDVEYSSKICKQAYPPGEFFQVPPLPNVEDVNKLGGFNIAHDRLAIIDGEVDPWRFDCPHSFISPTEFREDTPLRPFKLIPNAVHHYDENGLADHSQEPPEIQAIHQQEVDFVKGWLADFK
;
A
#
# COMPACT_ATOMS: atom_id res chain seq x y z
N MET A 1 -18.46 -29.89 70.97
CA MET A 1 -18.26 -30.87 69.91
C MET A 1 -18.53 -30.16 68.58
N ASN A 2 -17.45 -29.85 67.84
CA ASN A 2 -17.29 -29.64 66.39
C ASN A 2 -18.26 -28.71 65.61
N LEU A 3 -17.87 -27.93 64.59
CA LEU A 3 -16.62 -27.38 64.05
C LEU A 3 -17.03 -26.52 62.82
N LYS A 4 -16.43 -25.32 62.66
CA LYS A 4 -16.01 -24.64 61.40
C LYS A 4 -16.95 -24.45 60.17
N LEU A 5 -17.11 -23.17 59.81
CA LEU A 5 -16.66 -22.48 58.56
C LEU A 5 -17.00 -23.09 57.17
N ASN A 6 -17.80 -22.38 56.35
CA ASN A 6 -17.31 -21.50 55.26
C ASN A 6 -18.43 -21.02 54.32
N LEU A 7 -18.38 -19.73 53.96
CA LEU A 7 -19.10 -19.10 52.85
C LEU A 7 -18.66 -19.71 51.51
N VAL A 8 -19.61 -19.95 50.60
CA VAL A 8 -19.43 -19.74 49.16
C VAL A 8 -20.74 -19.21 48.57
N PHE A 9 -20.66 -18.01 47.97
CA PHE A 9 -21.68 -17.41 47.13
C PHE A 9 -21.87 -18.24 45.85
N LEU A 10 -23.10 -18.66 45.54
CA LEU A 10 -23.51 -19.09 44.21
C LEU A 10 -24.27 -17.93 43.56
N ALA A 11 -23.56 -17.16 42.73
CA ALA A 11 -24.15 -16.22 41.79
C ALA A 11 -24.51 -16.97 40.48
N PRO A 12 -25.56 -16.54 39.76
CA PRO A 12 -26.05 -17.26 38.58
C PRO A 12 -25.10 -17.05 37.40
N ILE A 13 -24.80 -18.14 36.69
CA ILE A 13 -24.05 -18.11 35.42
C ILE A 13 -24.96 -17.50 34.36
N LEU A 14 -24.80 -16.19 34.12
CA LEU A 14 -25.33 -15.52 32.94
C LEU A 14 -24.53 -15.97 31.71
N CYS A 15 -25.26 -16.41 30.69
CA CYS A 15 -24.79 -16.45 29.31
C CYS A 15 -24.24 -15.08 28.91
N ALA A 16 -22.95 -15.02 28.58
CA ALA A 16 -22.35 -13.91 27.84
C ALA A 16 -21.84 -14.46 26.50
N SER A 17 -22.63 -14.17 25.48
CA SER A 17 -22.31 -14.26 24.06
C SER A 17 -21.26 -13.22 23.64
N VAL A 18 -20.54 -13.54 22.56
CA VAL A 18 -19.69 -12.66 21.74
C VAL A 18 -18.31 -12.33 22.33
N SER A 19 -17.29 -13.05 21.86
CA SER A 19 -15.88 -12.73 22.12
C SER A 19 -15.10 -12.60 20.80
N ALA A 20 -15.04 -11.36 20.33
CA ALA A 20 -13.93 -10.66 19.68
C ALA A 20 -12.93 -11.46 18.82
N PHE A 21 -13.09 -11.37 17.50
CA PHE A 21 -12.04 -11.66 16.52
C PHE A 21 -11.25 -10.37 16.21
N LYS A 22 -9.92 -10.46 15.94
CA LYS A 22 -8.95 -9.33 15.92
C LYS A 22 -7.88 -9.35 14.77
N PRO A 23 -7.53 -8.25 14.06
CA PRO A 23 -6.41 -8.00 13.12
C PRO A 23 -5.48 -6.85 13.58
N THR A 24 -4.36 -6.46 12.94
CA THR A 24 -4.03 -6.33 11.50
C THR A 24 -2.54 -6.54 11.29
N LEU A 25 -2.16 -7.62 10.63
CA LEU A 25 -0.88 -8.27 10.87
C LEU A 25 0.02 -8.33 9.64
N GLN A 26 -0.51 -8.08 8.44
CA GLN A 26 0.18 -8.34 7.17
C GLN A 26 1.47 -7.52 7.01
N THR A 27 1.49 -6.24 7.38
CA THR A 27 2.68 -5.38 7.25
C THR A 27 3.79 -5.77 8.23
N LEU A 28 3.43 -6.13 9.47
CA LEU A 28 4.36 -6.66 10.47
C LEU A 28 4.84 -8.06 10.09
N ILE A 29 3.96 -8.91 9.53
CA ILE A 29 4.34 -10.22 8.95
C ILE A 29 5.34 -9.99 7.84
N ASP A 30 5.03 -9.21 6.82
CA ASP A 30 5.90 -8.97 5.67
C ASP A 30 7.25 -8.41 6.13
N HIS A 31 7.25 -7.50 7.12
CA HIS A 31 8.47 -7.00 7.74
C HIS A 31 9.26 -8.07 8.52
N ARG A 32 8.60 -8.89 9.36
CA ARG A 32 9.23 -10.01 10.07
C ARG A 32 9.82 -11.01 9.08
N LEU A 33 9.09 -11.31 8.00
CA LEU A 33 9.50 -12.22 6.93
C LEU A 33 10.68 -11.66 6.12
N GLU A 34 10.67 -10.38 5.75
CA GLU A 34 11.80 -9.71 5.08
C GLU A 34 13.06 -9.68 5.94
N ARG A 35 12.93 -9.42 7.25
CA ARG A 35 14.05 -9.45 8.18
C ARG A 35 14.70 -10.84 8.21
N LEU A 36 13.89 -11.90 8.16
CA LEU A 36 14.34 -13.29 8.11
C LEU A 36 14.99 -13.65 6.75
N ASP A 37 14.44 -13.17 5.63
CA ASP A 37 15.02 -13.36 4.29
C ASP A 37 16.36 -12.62 4.13
N ARG A 38 16.51 -11.42 4.71
CA ARG A 38 17.80 -10.70 4.74
C ARG A 38 18.86 -11.45 5.55
N LEU A 39 18.48 -12.08 6.66
CA LEU A 39 19.38 -12.92 7.46
C LEU A 39 19.79 -14.21 6.72
N ASN A 40 18.88 -14.82 5.95
CA ASN A 40 19.16 -16.02 5.16
C ASN A 40 19.95 -15.75 3.86
N ARG A 41 19.79 -14.56 3.25
CA ARG A 41 20.56 -14.14 2.06
C ARG A 41 22.06 -13.97 2.33
N VAL A 42 22.46 -13.75 3.58
CA VAL A 42 23.89 -13.71 3.95
C VAL A 42 24.54 -15.10 3.90
N SER A 43 23.75 -16.18 3.85
CA SER A 43 24.25 -17.57 3.94
C SER A 43 24.12 -18.40 2.64
N SER A 44 23.57 -17.88 1.55
CA SER A 44 23.40 -18.65 0.31
C SER A 44 23.60 -17.82 -0.96
N ILE A 45 24.85 -17.56 -1.32
CA ILE A 45 25.20 -17.10 -2.68
C ILE A 45 25.61 -18.33 -3.50
N THR A 46 24.66 -18.93 -4.19
CA THR A 46 24.93 -19.66 -5.44
C THR A 46 23.80 -19.33 -6.42
N ALA A 47 24.01 -18.26 -7.20
CA ALA A 47 23.10 -17.85 -8.26
C ALA A 47 23.58 -18.41 -9.61
N THR A 48 22.67 -19.05 -10.35
CA THR A 48 22.80 -19.31 -11.79
C THR A 48 22.63 -17.98 -12.56
N PRO A 49 23.26 -17.82 -13.73
CA PRO A 49 23.46 -16.52 -14.34
C PRO A 49 22.22 -16.08 -15.12
N VAL A 50 21.38 -15.27 -14.48
CA VAL A 50 20.50 -14.34 -15.21
C VAL A 50 21.33 -13.09 -15.48
N SER A 51 21.35 -12.64 -16.74
CA SER A 51 22.03 -11.42 -17.18
C SER A 51 21.78 -10.28 -16.18
N LYS A 52 22.81 -9.89 -15.42
CA LYS A 52 22.75 -8.74 -14.52
C LYS A 52 22.56 -7.50 -15.40
N ARG A 53 21.40 -6.83 -15.29
CA ARG A 53 21.30 -5.42 -15.69
C ARG A 53 22.49 -4.71 -15.04
N GLN A 54 23.27 -4.01 -15.86
CA GLN A 54 24.37 -3.17 -15.40
C GLN A 54 23.73 -2.12 -14.48
N THR A 55 24.03 -2.18 -13.18
CA THR A 55 23.42 -1.26 -12.21
C THR A 55 23.91 0.15 -12.50
N THR A 56 23.05 0.94 -13.14
CA THR A 56 23.22 2.39 -13.27
C THR A 56 23.28 2.98 -11.87
N SER A 57 24.40 3.59 -11.53
CA SER A 57 24.61 4.22 -10.22
C SER A 57 24.28 5.69 -10.35
N PHE A 58 23.18 6.12 -9.75
CA PHE A 58 22.82 7.53 -9.64
C PHE A 58 23.49 8.17 -8.42
N PRO A 59 23.99 9.40 -8.52
CA PRO A 59 24.53 10.12 -7.37
C PRO A 59 23.46 10.32 -6.29
N VAL A 60 23.85 10.10 -5.03
CA VAL A 60 23.00 10.29 -3.85
C VAL A 60 23.23 11.69 -3.30
N PHE A 61 22.15 12.44 -3.11
CA PHE A 61 22.22 13.76 -2.51
C PHE A 61 21.31 13.87 -1.29
N ASN A 62 21.54 14.93 -0.52
CA ASN A 62 20.82 15.23 0.71
C ASN A 62 20.39 16.69 0.71
N PHE A 63 19.17 16.95 1.17
CA PHE A 63 18.61 18.28 1.34
C PHE A 63 18.17 18.46 2.80
N THR A 64 18.56 19.58 3.41
CA THR A 64 18.23 19.87 4.81
C THR A 64 16.79 20.37 4.92
N GLN A 65 15.97 19.64 5.67
CA GLN A 65 14.58 19.99 5.96
C GLN A 65 14.42 20.40 7.43
N PRO A 66 13.51 21.33 7.77
CA PRO A 66 13.06 21.49 9.15
C PRO A 66 12.29 20.23 9.59
N LEU A 67 12.34 19.92 10.89
CA LEU A 67 11.57 18.81 11.46
C LEU A 67 10.06 19.03 11.34
N ASP A 68 9.64 20.26 11.59
CA ASP A 68 8.25 20.68 11.60
C ASP A 68 8.11 21.98 10.79
N HIS A 69 7.29 21.96 9.74
CA HIS A 69 7.04 23.12 8.89
C HIS A 69 6.02 24.11 9.48
N PHE A 70 5.27 23.69 10.51
CA PHE A 70 4.16 24.45 11.07
C PHE A 70 4.45 24.97 12.48
N THR A 71 5.62 24.63 13.04
CA THR A 71 6.11 25.16 14.32
C THR A 71 7.63 25.19 14.28
N ASP A 72 8.24 26.33 14.64
CA ASP A 72 9.69 26.43 14.71
C ASP A 72 10.22 25.67 15.93
N THR A 73 10.83 24.52 15.68
CA THR A 73 11.49 23.70 16.72
C THR A 73 12.99 23.94 16.81
N GLY A 74 13.58 24.66 15.84
CA GLY A 74 15.03 24.78 15.67
C GLY A 74 15.75 23.49 15.24
N PHE A 75 15.03 22.39 14.98
CA PHE A 75 15.62 21.11 14.57
C PHE A 75 15.46 20.86 13.07
N THR A 76 16.49 20.27 12.48
CA THR A 76 16.54 19.90 11.05
C THR A 76 16.93 18.44 10.85
N TRP A 77 16.64 17.90 9.68
CA TRP A 77 17.00 16.55 9.26
C TRP A 77 17.38 16.51 7.77
N SER A 78 17.92 15.38 7.33
CA SER A 78 18.44 15.21 5.96
C SER A 78 17.49 14.36 5.12
N GLN A 79 16.92 14.96 4.07
CA GLN A 79 16.08 14.27 3.09
C GLN A 79 16.93 13.80 1.91
N ARG A 80 16.88 12.50 1.61
CA ARG A 80 17.59 11.92 0.49
C ARG A 80 16.87 12.18 -0.83
N TYR A 81 17.64 12.39 -1.90
CA TYR A 81 17.12 12.38 -3.26
C TYR A 81 18.18 11.87 -4.25
N PHE A 82 17.71 11.43 -5.42
CA PHE A 82 18.54 11.02 -6.56
C PHE A 82 18.29 11.96 -7.74
N VAL A 83 19.31 12.14 -8.58
CA VAL A 83 19.25 12.99 -9.77
C VAL A 83 19.76 12.23 -10.99
N ASN A 84 19.10 12.41 -12.13
CA ASN A 84 19.58 12.00 -13.44
C ASN A 84 19.55 13.20 -14.40
N SER A 85 20.73 13.70 -14.74
CA SER A 85 20.94 14.84 -15.63
C SER A 85 21.21 14.46 -17.08
N ARG A 86 21.13 13.17 -17.45
CA ARG A 86 21.46 12.65 -18.80
C ARG A 86 20.78 13.41 -19.94
N HIS A 87 19.54 13.84 -19.72
CA HIS A 87 18.70 14.51 -20.72
C HIS A 87 18.59 16.02 -20.52
N TYR A 88 19.11 16.55 -19.42
CA TYR A 88 18.91 17.94 -19.04
C TYR A 88 19.60 18.88 -20.03
N LYS A 89 18.87 19.92 -20.46
CA LYS A 89 19.42 21.08 -21.17
C LYS A 89 18.93 22.36 -20.52
N PRO A 90 19.70 23.46 -20.60
CA PRO A 90 19.28 24.75 -20.04
C PRO A 90 17.87 25.15 -20.46
N GLY A 91 17.04 25.53 -19.49
CA GLY A 91 15.62 25.87 -19.70
C GLY A 91 14.65 24.68 -19.71
N GLY A 92 15.12 23.46 -19.51
CA GLY A 92 14.28 22.27 -19.33
C GLY A 92 13.54 22.25 -17.97
N PRO A 93 12.42 21.52 -17.86
CA PRO A 93 11.70 21.37 -16.59
C PRO A 93 12.45 20.48 -15.59
N VAL A 94 12.02 20.49 -14.34
CA VAL A 94 12.36 19.43 -13.38
C VAL A 94 11.20 18.45 -13.29
N ILE A 95 11.46 17.17 -13.57
CA ILE A 95 10.52 16.07 -13.39
C ILE A 95 10.84 15.39 -12.06
N VAL A 96 9.98 15.57 -11.07
CA VAL A 96 10.16 15.00 -9.72
C VAL A 96 9.18 13.87 -9.48
N LEU A 97 9.70 12.69 -9.16
CA LEU A 97 8.93 11.57 -8.67
C LEU A 97 8.98 11.52 -7.15
N ASP A 98 7.80 11.49 -6.54
CA ASP A 98 7.60 11.32 -5.12
C ASP A 98 7.81 9.85 -4.73
N GLY A 99 8.71 9.61 -3.78
CA GLY A 99 9.07 8.26 -3.35
C GLY A 99 7.93 7.48 -2.70
N GLY A 100 6.93 8.16 -2.13
CA GLY A 100 5.85 7.54 -1.38
C GLY A 100 6.33 6.78 -0.13
N GLU A 101 5.60 5.74 0.24
CA GLU A 101 5.79 4.92 1.43
C GLU A 101 6.92 3.87 1.30
N THR A 102 8.00 4.20 0.59
CA THR A 102 9.16 3.31 0.41
C THR A 102 10.49 4.07 0.32
N SER A 103 11.59 3.31 0.35
CA SER A 103 12.92 3.79 0.00
C SER A 103 12.97 4.18 -1.47
N VAL A 104 13.49 5.37 -1.79
CA VAL A 104 13.64 5.79 -3.19
C VAL A 104 14.66 4.96 -3.98
N THR A 105 15.46 4.13 -3.31
CA THR A 105 16.28 3.10 -3.98
C THR A 105 15.43 2.15 -4.81
N ASP A 106 14.20 1.84 -4.37
CA ASP A 106 13.27 0.96 -5.08
C ASP A 106 12.57 1.66 -6.27
N ARG A 107 12.78 2.98 -6.40
CA ARG A 107 12.22 3.83 -7.46
C ARG A 107 13.22 4.15 -8.58
N LEU A 108 14.49 3.79 -8.41
CA LEU A 108 15.54 4.04 -9.42
C LEU A 108 15.23 3.54 -10.84
N PRO A 109 14.50 2.42 -11.05
CA PRO A 109 14.09 2.03 -12.40
C PRO A 109 13.29 3.11 -13.13
N TYR A 110 12.48 3.89 -12.41
CA TYR A 110 11.67 4.97 -12.97
C TYR A 110 12.51 6.17 -13.42
N LEU A 111 13.67 6.38 -12.78
CA LEU A 111 14.65 7.43 -13.13
C LEU A 111 15.58 7.03 -14.27
N ASP A 112 15.75 5.73 -14.54
CA ASP A 112 16.66 5.25 -15.58
C ASP A 112 15.97 4.92 -16.90
N THR A 113 14.83 4.23 -16.85
CA THR A 113 14.09 3.80 -18.07
C THR A 113 12.57 3.94 -17.94
N GLY A 114 12.04 4.27 -16.77
CA GLY A 114 10.60 4.49 -16.59
C GLY A 114 10.17 5.93 -16.80
N ILE A 115 9.02 6.30 -16.22
CA ILE A 115 8.31 7.53 -16.54
C ILE A 115 9.13 8.82 -16.35
N VAL A 116 10.02 8.88 -15.37
CA VAL A 116 10.87 10.06 -15.16
C VAL A 116 11.88 10.22 -16.30
N ASP A 117 12.51 9.12 -16.75
CA ASP A 117 13.43 9.16 -17.90
C ASP A 117 12.68 9.50 -19.20
N ILE A 118 11.50 8.92 -19.41
CA ILE A 118 10.63 9.18 -20.58
C ILE A 118 10.29 10.67 -20.68
N LEU A 119 9.76 11.26 -19.60
CA LEU A 119 9.38 12.67 -19.57
C LEU A 119 10.61 13.60 -19.67
N ALA A 120 11.71 13.28 -18.97
CA ALA A 120 12.94 14.05 -19.03
C ALA A 120 13.54 14.05 -20.45
N ASN A 121 13.61 12.91 -21.12
CA ASN A 121 14.08 12.80 -22.50
C ASN A 121 13.21 13.62 -23.46
N ALA A 122 11.88 13.52 -23.35
CA ALA A 122 10.96 14.20 -24.26
C ALA A 122 10.92 15.73 -24.10
N THR A 123 11.34 16.24 -22.93
CA THR A 123 11.25 17.66 -22.55
C THR A 123 12.62 18.33 -22.35
N ASN A 124 13.72 17.59 -22.48
CA ASN A 124 15.08 17.99 -22.05
C ASN A 124 15.15 18.34 -20.55
N GLY A 125 14.36 17.65 -19.74
CA GLY A 125 14.21 17.91 -18.31
C GLY A 125 15.27 17.23 -17.44
N LEU A 126 15.29 17.65 -16.18
CA LEU A 126 16.07 17.02 -15.11
C LEU A 126 15.19 15.99 -14.39
N GLY A 127 15.65 14.74 -14.28
CA GLY A 127 14.97 13.73 -13.48
C GLY A 127 15.38 13.77 -12.02
N VAL A 128 14.41 13.76 -11.11
CA VAL A 128 14.63 13.71 -9.65
C VAL A 128 13.72 12.65 -9.04
N ILE A 129 14.25 11.84 -8.10
CA ILE A 129 13.42 11.07 -7.17
C ILE A 129 13.64 11.60 -5.76
N LEU A 130 12.56 12.01 -5.09
CA LEU A 130 12.58 12.62 -3.77
C LEU A 130 12.07 11.67 -2.69
N GLU A 131 12.86 11.43 -1.64
CA GLU A 131 12.46 10.51 -0.56
C GLU A 131 11.48 11.14 0.41
N HIS A 132 10.44 10.40 0.76
CA HIS A 132 9.46 10.81 1.74
C HIS A 132 10.05 10.78 3.15
N ARG A 133 9.69 11.76 4.01
CA ARG A 133 10.05 11.73 5.44
C ARG A 133 9.67 10.39 6.08
N TYR A 134 10.51 9.91 7.00
CA TYR A 134 10.43 8.61 7.68
C TYR A 134 10.74 7.37 6.84
N TYR A 135 10.74 7.43 5.50
CA TYR A 135 10.99 6.26 4.66
C TYR A 135 12.45 6.19 4.18
N GLY A 136 12.89 4.98 3.84
CA GLY A 136 14.28 4.73 3.44
C GLY A 136 15.28 5.17 4.50
N VAL A 137 16.13 6.13 4.16
CA VAL A 137 17.13 6.69 5.10
C VAL A 137 16.76 8.10 5.58
N SER A 138 15.64 8.64 5.11
CA SER A 138 15.13 9.98 5.39
C SER A 138 14.35 10.03 6.71
N VAL A 139 14.99 9.61 7.80
CA VAL A 139 14.35 9.41 9.11
C VAL A 139 14.69 10.55 10.09
N PRO A 140 13.73 11.41 10.47
CA PRO A 140 14.00 12.58 11.31
C PRO A 140 14.07 12.29 12.82
N VAL A 141 13.89 11.04 13.23
CA VAL A 141 13.73 10.63 14.64
C VAL A 141 14.57 9.40 14.98
N GLN A 142 14.75 9.14 16.27
CA GLN A 142 15.56 8.01 16.76
C GLN A 142 14.77 6.71 16.95
N ASN A 143 13.43 6.78 16.95
CA ASN A 143 12.53 5.64 17.13
C ASN A 143 11.14 5.96 16.54
N PHE A 144 10.28 4.97 16.46
CA PHE A 144 8.91 5.03 15.92
C PHE A 144 7.84 4.90 17.02
N THR A 145 8.04 5.60 18.15
CA THR A 145 6.99 5.77 19.16
C THR A 145 5.86 6.66 18.64
N THR A 146 4.70 6.64 19.30
CA THR A 146 3.55 7.50 18.94
C THR A 146 3.93 8.98 18.85
N ASP A 147 4.70 9.48 19.81
CA ASP A 147 5.18 10.86 19.79
C ASP A 147 6.15 11.12 18.66
N SER A 148 7.13 10.23 18.43
CA SER A 148 8.12 10.40 17.36
C SER A 148 7.49 10.37 15.97
N LEU A 149 6.37 9.69 15.78
CA LEU A 149 5.65 9.61 14.51
C LEU A 149 4.70 10.80 14.27
N ARG A 150 4.51 11.71 15.22
CA ARG A 150 3.54 12.82 15.09
C ARG A 150 3.76 13.76 13.90
N TRP A 151 4.97 13.77 13.32
CA TRP A 151 5.29 14.54 12.12
C TRP A 151 5.17 13.73 10.82
N LEU A 152 4.81 12.46 10.89
CA LEU A 152 4.46 11.63 9.74
C LEU A 152 3.00 11.91 9.34
N LYS A 153 2.79 13.06 8.71
CA LYS A 153 1.49 13.55 8.24
C LYS A 153 1.59 13.98 6.78
N ASN A 154 0.47 13.91 6.04
CA ASN A 154 0.41 14.30 4.64
C ASN A 154 0.84 15.77 4.43
N GLU A 155 0.35 16.69 5.27
CA GLU A 155 0.63 18.12 5.16
C GLU A 155 2.10 18.46 5.42
N GLN A 156 2.71 17.81 6.42
CA GLN A 156 4.13 17.96 6.75
C GLN A 156 5.02 17.50 5.60
N ALA A 157 4.65 16.37 5.00
CA ALA A 157 5.43 15.76 3.94
C ALA A 157 5.19 16.43 2.56
N ALA A 158 4.05 17.10 2.37
CA ALA A 158 3.81 18.02 1.26
C ALA A 158 4.65 19.30 1.41
N ALA A 159 4.74 19.85 2.63
CA ALA A 159 5.59 21.00 2.93
C ALA A 159 7.09 20.71 2.73
N ASP A 160 7.57 19.49 3.02
CA ASP A 160 8.92 19.08 2.63
C ASP A 160 9.16 19.24 1.13
N SER A 161 8.20 18.76 0.33
CA SER A 161 8.32 18.78 -1.13
C SER A 161 8.32 20.21 -1.65
N ALA A 162 7.41 21.05 -1.15
CA ALA A 162 7.40 22.47 -1.48
C ALA A 162 8.71 23.16 -1.11
N ASN A 163 9.21 22.95 0.12
CA ASN A 163 10.48 23.52 0.58
C ASN A 163 11.68 23.05 -0.25
N PHE A 164 11.70 21.77 -0.65
CA PHE A 164 12.71 21.23 -1.55
C PHE A 164 12.68 21.94 -2.90
N MET A 165 11.51 22.01 -3.55
CA MET A 165 11.35 22.60 -4.88
C MET A 165 11.73 24.09 -4.92
N THR A 166 11.50 24.83 -3.85
CA THR A 166 11.80 26.27 -3.79
C THR A 166 13.23 26.59 -3.36
N ASN A 167 13.98 25.64 -2.81
CA ASN A 167 15.29 25.93 -2.20
C ASN A 167 16.44 24.99 -2.62
N VAL A 168 16.17 23.87 -3.27
CA VAL A 168 17.22 22.92 -3.67
C VAL A 168 18.22 23.58 -4.63
N LYS A 169 19.50 23.29 -4.42
CA LYS A 169 20.58 23.60 -5.36
C LYS A 169 21.22 22.31 -5.80
N PHE A 170 21.14 22.02 -7.10
CA PHE A 170 21.72 20.81 -7.67
C PHE A 170 23.20 21.02 -7.94
N ALA A 171 24.07 20.29 -7.24
CA ALA A 171 25.52 20.54 -7.25
C ALA A 171 26.16 20.49 -8.66
N GLU A 172 25.57 19.70 -9.56
CA GLU A 172 26.07 19.48 -10.92
C GLU A 172 25.43 20.42 -11.96
N ILE A 173 24.53 21.32 -11.55
CA ILE A 173 23.83 22.25 -12.44
C ILE A 173 24.04 23.68 -11.94
N SER A 174 24.59 24.53 -12.79
CA SER A 174 24.90 25.92 -12.43
C SER A 174 23.67 26.84 -12.39
N GLU A 175 22.60 26.47 -13.10
CA GLU A 175 21.37 27.24 -13.18
C GLU A 175 20.52 27.11 -11.91
N ASP A 176 19.77 28.15 -11.59
CA ASP A 176 18.81 28.11 -10.49
C ASP A 176 17.50 27.47 -10.97
N LEU A 177 17.33 26.19 -10.62
CA LEU A 177 16.14 25.42 -11.00
C LEU A 177 15.00 25.48 -9.98
N THR A 178 15.04 26.45 -9.05
CA THR A 178 14.00 26.58 -8.03
C THR A 178 12.67 27.05 -8.62
N ALA A 179 11.58 26.51 -8.08
CA ALA A 179 10.23 26.98 -8.35
C ALA A 179 10.01 28.38 -7.74
N PRO A 180 9.16 29.25 -8.35
CA PRO A 180 8.31 28.99 -9.51
C PRO A 180 8.96 29.31 -10.86
N ASN A 181 10.22 29.79 -10.88
CA ASN A 181 10.87 30.29 -12.09
C ASN A 181 11.31 29.19 -13.06
N THR A 182 11.37 27.94 -12.60
CA THR A 182 11.54 26.75 -13.42
C THR A 182 10.27 25.91 -13.34
N PRO A 183 9.78 25.30 -14.43
CA PRO A 183 8.57 24.51 -14.37
C PRO A 183 8.88 23.14 -13.76
N TRP A 184 8.21 22.83 -12.65
CA TRP A 184 8.29 21.52 -12.01
C TRP A 184 7.06 20.67 -12.35
N ILE A 185 7.30 19.45 -12.86
CA ILE A 185 6.27 18.43 -13.06
C ILE A 185 6.39 17.42 -11.92
N TYR A 186 5.37 17.35 -11.08
CA TYR A 186 5.31 16.44 -9.95
C TYR A 186 4.62 15.13 -10.38
N TYR A 187 5.18 13.99 -10.00
CA TYR A 187 4.68 12.68 -10.36
C TYR A 187 4.62 11.78 -9.12
N GLY A 188 3.60 10.93 -9.04
CA GLY A 188 3.61 9.82 -8.09
C GLY A 188 2.57 8.74 -8.42
N GLY A 189 2.83 7.53 -7.91
CA GLY A 189 1.94 6.38 -7.96
C GLY A 189 1.29 6.07 -6.61
N SER A 190 0.05 5.57 -6.57
CA SER A 190 -0.59 5.13 -5.31
C SER A 190 -0.76 6.28 -4.29
N TYR A 191 -0.31 6.12 -3.03
CA TYR A 191 -0.24 7.21 -2.05
C TYR A 191 0.61 8.40 -2.56
N ALA A 192 1.72 8.15 -3.24
CA ALA A 192 2.49 9.20 -3.91
C ALA A 192 1.70 9.86 -5.04
N GLY A 193 0.78 9.14 -5.69
CA GLY A 193 -0.15 9.69 -6.69
C GLY A 193 -1.19 10.61 -6.05
N ALA A 194 -1.77 10.21 -4.91
CA ALA A 194 -2.63 11.09 -4.12
C ALA A 194 -1.87 12.36 -3.70
N ARG A 195 -0.64 12.21 -3.20
CA ARG A 195 0.25 13.34 -2.88
C ARG A 195 0.56 14.20 -4.10
N SER A 196 0.79 13.62 -5.27
CA SER A 196 1.02 14.35 -6.50
C SER A 196 -0.16 15.29 -6.82
N ALA A 197 -1.39 14.78 -6.71
CA ALA A 197 -2.59 15.59 -6.85
C ALA A 197 -2.72 16.66 -5.75
N HIS A 198 -2.48 16.28 -4.49
CA HIS A 198 -2.51 17.21 -3.34
C HIS A 198 -1.49 18.33 -3.49
N MET A 199 -0.28 18.04 -3.97
CA MET A 199 0.77 19.03 -4.21
C MET A 199 0.30 20.10 -5.20
N LYS A 200 -0.44 19.70 -6.25
CA LYS A 200 -1.00 20.66 -7.20
C LYS A 200 -2.09 21.55 -6.60
N VAL A 201 -2.91 21.00 -5.69
CA VAL A 201 -3.97 21.74 -4.99
C VAL A 201 -3.40 22.68 -3.93
N LEU A 202 -2.43 22.20 -3.14
CA LEU A 202 -1.86 22.93 -2.01
C LEU A 202 -0.83 23.99 -2.42
N TYR A 203 -0.07 23.71 -3.47
CA TYR A 203 1.03 24.56 -3.94
C TYR A 203 0.96 24.81 -5.46
N PRO A 204 -0.15 25.36 -5.98
CA PRO A 204 -0.38 25.49 -7.43
C PRO A 204 0.62 26.40 -8.14
N ASP A 205 1.24 27.34 -7.40
CA ASP A 205 2.26 28.27 -7.89
C ASP A 205 3.66 27.65 -7.91
N ILE A 206 3.92 26.64 -7.06
CA ILE A 206 5.21 25.94 -6.98
C ILE A 206 5.23 24.76 -7.97
N VAL A 207 4.12 24.02 -8.03
CA VAL A 207 3.97 22.82 -8.86
C VAL A 207 3.37 23.22 -10.19
N PHE A 208 4.18 23.32 -11.24
CA PHE A 208 3.72 23.76 -12.56
C PHE A 208 2.69 22.79 -13.14
N GLY A 209 2.98 21.49 -13.13
CA GLY A 209 2.07 20.41 -13.53
C GLY A 209 2.20 19.20 -12.63
N SER A 210 1.18 18.34 -12.61
CA SER A 210 1.14 17.16 -11.76
C SER A 210 0.49 15.97 -12.47
N ILE A 211 1.05 14.78 -12.26
CA ILE A 211 0.52 13.50 -12.75
C ILE A 211 0.30 12.60 -11.54
N ALA A 212 -0.95 12.23 -11.32
CA ALA A 212 -1.37 11.31 -10.26
C ALA A 212 -1.74 9.97 -10.90
N SER A 213 -0.81 9.01 -10.84
CA SER A 213 -1.02 7.67 -11.34
C SER A 213 -1.56 6.76 -10.23
N SER A 214 -2.69 6.10 -10.48
CA SER A 214 -3.40 5.24 -9.50
C SER A 214 -3.53 5.94 -8.15
N GLY A 215 -3.80 7.25 -8.18
CA GLY A 215 -3.72 8.13 -7.04
C GLY A 215 -4.92 7.94 -6.13
N VAL A 216 -4.72 7.34 -4.95
CA VAL A 216 -5.80 7.08 -3.97
C VAL A 216 -6.22 8.38 -3.25
N THR A 217 -6.86 9.30 -3.98
CA THR A 217 -7.17 10.64 -3.48
C THR A 217 -8.35 10.66 -2.51
N GLU A 218 -9.15 9.59 -2.47
CA GLU A 218 -10.21 9.39 -1.49
C GLU A 218 -9.74 8.47 -0.35
N ALA A 219 -9.54 9.02 0.84
CA ALA A 219 -9.36 8.24 2.06
C ALA A 219 -10.69 7.64 2.52
N ALA A 220 -10.70 6.34 2.79
CA ALA A 220 -11.92 5.60 3.14
C ALA A 220 -11.75 4.77 4.41
N ILE A 221 -12.70 4.89 5.35
CA ILE A 221 -12.72 4.07 6.57
C ILE A 221 -12.82 2.58 6.24
N SER A 222 -13.65 2.23 5.26
CA SER A 222 -13.89 0.85 4.83
C SER A 222 -13.36 0.69 3.40
N ASN A 223 -12.44 -0.25 3.21
CA ASN A 223 -11.83 -0.56 1.92
C ASN A 223 -12.33 -1.90 1.34
N TRP A 224 -13.64 -2.05 1.23
CA TRP A 224 -14.26 -3.23 0.63
C TRP A 224 -14.14 -3.25 -0.90
N GLY A 225 -14.13 -2.06 -1.51
CA GLY A 225 -14.10 -1.89 -2.96
C GLY A 225 -12.80 -2.40 -3.61
N TYR A 226 -11.69 -2.39 -2.87
CA TYR A 226 -10.44 -3.05 -3.26
C TYR A 226 -10.67 -4.51 -3.67
N TYR A 227 -11.42 -5.25 -2.86
CA TYR A 227 -11.73 -6.66 -3.11
C TYR A 227 -12.83 -6.85 -4.15
N ASP A 228 -13.74 -5.89 -4.28
CA ASP A 228 -14.81 -5.95 -5.27
C ASP A 228 -14.30 -5.79 -6.71
N ILE A 229 -13.29 -4.95 -6.93
CA ILE A 229 -12.63 -4.85 -8.24
C ILE A 229 -11.96 -6.17 -8.61
N ILE A 230 -11.20 -6.77 -7.68
CA ILE A 230 -10.57 -8.09 -7.88
C ILE A 230 -11.65 -9.13 -8.21
N ARG A 231 -12.77 -9.13 -7.48
CA ARG A 231 -13.89 -10.04 -7.71
C ARG A 231 -14.45 -9.98 -9.12
N ARG A 232 -14.60 -8.77 -9.65
CA ARG A 232 -15.14 -8.50 -10.99
C ARG A 232 -14.12 -8.80 -12.09
N ALA A 233 -12.84 -8.53 -11.86
CA ALA A 233 -11.79 -8.62 -12.88
C ALA A 233 -11.10 -10.00 -12.96
N ALA A 234 -11.06 -10.75 -11.85
CA ALA A 234 -10.43 -12.07 -11.84
C ALA A 234 -11.24 -13.10 -12.64
N PRO A 235 -10.60 -14.19 -13.13
CA PRO A 235 -11.30 -15.23 -13.87
C PRO A 235 -12.53 -15.75 -13.11
N ALA A 236 -13.68 -15.82 -13.77
CA ALA A 236 -14.97 -16.09 -13.13
C ALA A 236 -14.96 -17.34 -12.22
N ASN A 237 -14.33 -18.42 -12.65
CA ASN A 237 -14.18 -19.64 -11.85
C ASN A 237 -13.36 -19.41 -10.58
N CYS A 238 -12.23 -18.70 -10.69
CA CYS A 238 -11.40 -18.36 -9.54
C CYS A 238 -12.18 -17.50 -8.55
N SER A 239 -12.87 -16.46 -9.04
CA SER A 239 -13.70 -15.60 -8.20
C SER A 239 -14.79 -16.37 -7.46
N ALA A 240 -15.51 -17.24 -8.16
CA ALA A 240 -16.56 -18.07 -7.57
C ALA A 240 -16.02 -19.03 -6.50
N GLN A 241 -14.83 -19.60 -6.69
CA GLN A 241 -14.20 -20.47 -5.69
C GLN A 241 -13.81 -19.70 -4.43
N PHE A 242 -13.24 -18.50 -4.54
CA PHE A 242 -12.95 -17.66 -3.38
C PHE A 242 -14.22 -17.30 -2.60
N ILE A 243 -15.27 -16.85 -3.30
CA ILE A 243 -16.57 -16.52 -2.68
C ILE A 243 -17.16 -17.73 -1.97
N THR A 244 -17.14 -18.91 -2.62
CA THR A 244 -17.66 -20.16 -2.03
C THR A 244 -16.91 -20.52 -0.77
N ALA A 245 -15.57 -20.45 -0.82
CA ALA A 245 -14.71 -20.77 0.30
C ALA A 245 -14.96 -19.84 1.49
N VAL A 246 -14.97 -18.53 1.24
CA VAL A 246 -15.22 -17.51 2.27
C VAL A 246 -16.59 -17.66 2.90
N LYS A 247 -17.63 -17.93 2.10
CA LYS A 247 -18.99 -18.16 2.61
C LYS A 247 -19.08 -19.39 3.52
N GLU A 248 -18.44 -20.49 3.15
CA GLU A 248 -18.40 -21.69 3.98
C GLU A 248 -17.63 -21.42 5.27
N VAL A 249 -16.48 -20.75 5.18
CA VAL A 249 -15.69 -20.32 6.34
C VAL A 249 -16.51 -19.44 7.30
N ASP A 250 -17.29 -18.49 6.78
CA ASP A 250 -18.16 -17.63 7.59
C ASP A 250 -19.26 -18.41 8.32
N ASN A 251 -19.83 -19.42 7.66
CA ASN A 251 -20.83 -20.30 8.27
C ASN A 251 -20.22 -21.14 9.40
N LEU A 252 -19.01 -21.66 9.18
CA LEU A 252 -18.28 -22.45 10.16
C LEU A 252 -17.90 -21.62 11.40
N LEU A 253 -17.50 -20.36 11.23
CA LEU A 253 -17.22 -19.47 12.36
C LEU A 253 -18.48 -18.99 13.09
N SER A 254 -19.60 -18.87 12.38
CA SER A 254 -20.87 -18.44 12.99
C SER A 254 -21.50 -19.53 13.89
N ASN A 255 -21.11 -20.79 13.73
CA ASN A 255 -21.62 -21.91 14.52
C ASN A 255 -20.70 -22.21 15.72
N PRO A 256 -21.18 -22.14 16.98
CA PRO A 256 -20.36 -22.38 18.18
C PRO A 256 -19.65 -23.74 18.24
N GLU A 257 -20.27 -24.81 17.72
CA GLU A 257 -19.71 -26.17 17.75
C GLU A 257 -18.51 -26.34 16.80
N THR A 258 -18.55 -25.65 15.66
CA THR A 258 -17.45 -25.62 14.70
C THR A 258 -16.45 -24.53 15.08
N ASN A 259 -16.89 -23.36 15.54
CA ASN A 259 -16.03 -22.26 15.96
C ASN A 259 -15.08 -22.65 17.10
N SER A 260 -15.57 -23.41 18.09
CA SER A 260 -14.72 -23.95 19.17
C SER A 260 -13.69 -24.98 18.71
N LYS A 261 -13.83 -25.52 17.49
CA LYS A 261 -12.83 -26.36 16.80
C LYS A 261 -11.95 -25.53 15.84
N PHE A 262 -12.42 -24.36 15.43
CA PHE A 262 -11.73 -23.34 14.63
C PHE A 262 -11.09 -22.24 15.50
N LEU A 263 -10.58 -22.60 16.68
CA LEU A 263 -9.81 -21.69 17.54
C LEU A 263 -8.57 -21.16 16.82
N CYS A 264 -8.76 -19.99 16.20
CA CYS A 264 -7.75 -19.18 15.53
C CYS A 264 -6.55 -19.10 16.45
N CYS A 265 -5.40 -19.65 16.03
CA CYS A 265 -4.17 -19.46 16.77
C CYS A 265 -4.27 -19.75 18.28
N GLU A 266 -5.08 -20.73 18.67
CA GLU A 266 -5.24 -21.15 20.06
C GLU A 266 -5.01 -22.66 20.13
N PHE A 267 -3.84 -23.02 20.68
CA PHE A 267 -3.47 -24.38 21.09
C PHE A 267 -3.37 -25.43 19.98
N ALA A 268 -2.33 -25.35 19.14
CA ALA A 268 -1.80 -26.56 18.49
C ALA A 268 -0.27 -26.55 18.44
N PRO A 269 0.42 -27.35 19.27
CA PRO A 269 1.84 -27.61 19.13
C PRO A 269 2.05 -28.68 18.04
N SER A 270 1.68 -28.41 16.78
CA SER A 270 2.11 -29.26 15.66
C SER A 270 1.95 -28.61 14.27
N PRO A 271 2.80 -28.96 13.30
CA PRO A 271 2.90 -28.32 11.98
C PRO A 271 1.91 -28.89 10.95
N LYS A 272 0.66 -29.19 11.31
CA LYS A 272 -0.32 -29.78 10.37
C LYS A 272 -1.59 -28.95 10.25
N HIS A 273 -1.89 -28.64 8.98
CA HIS A 273 -2.82 -27.64 8.48
C HIS A 273 -4.29 -27.90 8.85
N GLY A 274 -5.10 -26.84 8.82
CA GLY A 274 -6.54 -26.95 8.68
C GLY A 274 -7.25 -25.63 8.91
N LEU A 275 -7.61 -24.92 7.82
CA LEU A 275 -8.63 -23.84 7.73
C LEU A 275 -8.44 -22.54 8.54
N LEU A 276 -7.74 -22.60 9.66
CA LEU A 276 -7.50 -21.55 10.65
C LEU A 276 -6.59 -20.42 10.16
N SER A 277 -5.67 -20.72 9.24
CA SER A 277 -4.74 -19.73 8.69
C SER A 277 -5.42 -18.72 7.77
N VAL A 278 -6.59 -19.06 7.20
CA VAL A 278 -7.32 -18.27 6.18
C VAL A 278 -7.68 -16.87 6.67
N PHE A 279 -7.93 -16.73 7.96
CA PHE A 279 -8.22 -15.45 8.61
C PHE A 279 -6.99 -14.58 8.85
N CYS A 280 -5.86 -15.19 9.17
CA CYS A 280 -4.67 -14.44 9.57
C CYS A 280 -3.98 -13.72 8.39
N GLN A 281 -4.28 -14.11 7.15
CA GLN A 281 -3.68 -13.53 5.94
C GLN A 281 -4.69 -12.73 5.13
N ARG A 282 -5.24 -11.71 5.80
CA ARG A 282 -6.27 -10.74 5.36
C ARG A 282 -6.20 -10.36 3.87
N ARG A 283 -4.99 -10.13 3.37
CA ARG A 283 -4.71 -9.61 2.02
C ARG A 283 -3.88 -10.56 1.16
N ALA A 284 -3.25 -11.61 1.69
CA ALA A 284 -2.17 -12.29 0.96
C ALA A 284 -2.58 -13.01 -0.34
N PRO A 285 -3.70 -13.76 -0.42
CA PRO A 285 -4.06 -14.41 -1.68
C PRO A 285 -4.62 -13.44 -2.73
N LEU A 286 -5.39 -12.43 -2.29
CA LEU A 286 -6.09 -11.49 -3.15
C LEU A 286 -5.23 -10.27 -3.51
N GLY A 287 -4.49 -9.73 -2.55
CA GLY A 287 -3.59 -8.58 -2.72
C GLY A 287 -2.44 -8.81 -3.67
N ALA A 288 -2.07 -10.08 -3.92
CA ALA A 288 -1.17 -10.45 -5.01
C ALA A 288 -1.65 -9.96 -6.40
N TRP A 289 -2.93 -9.61 -6.55
CA TRP A 289 -3.47 -8.98 -7.75
C TRP A 289 -2.77 -7.66 -8.06
N GLN A 290 -2.59 -6.79 -7.06
CA GLN A 290 -1.94 -5.47 -7.22
C GLN A 290 -0.51 -5.59 -7.74
N SER A 291 0.19 -6.70 -7.43
CA SER A 291 1.58 -6.95 -7.85
C SER A 291 1.74 -7.43 -9.29
N LYS A 292 0.66 -7.55 -10.07
CA LYS A 292 0.76 -7.84 -11.50
C LYS A 292 1.38 -6.65 -12.22
N ASN A 293 2.20 -6.92 -13.22
CA ASN A 293 2.77 -5.89 -14.09
C ASN A 293 2.79 -6.37 -15.54
N TRP A 294 2.76 -5.43 -16.49
CA TRP A 294 2.91 -5.75 -17.90
C TRP A 294 4.36 -6.11 -18.27
N ASP A 295 5.36 -5.57 -17.55
CA ASP A 295 6.77 -5.93 -17.73
C ASP A 295 7.04 -7.28 -17.05
N PRO A 296 7.40 -8.33 -17.82
CA PRO A 296 7.69 -9.65 -17.26
C PRO A 296 8.81 -9.67 -16.23
N ALA A 297 9.74 -8.69 -16.25
CA ALA A 297 10.86 -8.62 -15.31
C ALA A 297 10.44 -8.26 -13.89
N VAL A 298 9.33 -7.55 -13.72
CA VAL A 298 8.80 -7.09 -12.42
C VAL A 298 7.41 -7.64 -12.10
N ASN A 299 6.78 -8.34 -13.04
CA ASN A 299 5.47 -8.96 -12.84
C ASN A 299 5.47 -10.09 -11.79
N SER A 300 4.43 -10.13 -10.95
CA SER A 300 4.15 -11.24 -10.04
C SER A 300 3.08 -12.19 -10.58
N ASN A 301 3.42 -13.48 -10.70
CA ASN A 301 2.47 -14.54 -11.02
C ASN A 301 1.72 -15.08 -9.79
N ALA A 302 1.89 -14.49 -8.61
CA ALA A 302 1.35 -15.02 -7.35
C ALA A 302 -0.19 -15.17 -7.39
N PHE A 303 -0.91 -14.16 -7.89
CA PHE A 303 -2.37 -14.24 -8.00
C PHE A 303 -2.80 -15.35 -8.98
N SER A 304 -2.16 -15.44 -10.15
CA SER A 304 -2.46 -16.48 -11.14
C SER A 304 -2.21 -17.89 -10.58
N ASN A 305 -1.14 -18.05 -9.80
CA ASN A 305 -0.83 -19.29 -9.09
C ASN A 305 -1.87 -19.61 -8.00
N ASN A 306 -2.36 -18.59 -7.27
CA ASN A 306 -3.44 -18.75 -6.31
C ASN A 306 -4.74 -19.19 -7.00
N CYS A 307 -5.08 -18.58 -8.14
CA CYS A 307 -6.25 -19.01 -8.93
C CYS A 307 -6.12 -20.44 -9.45
N ALA A 308 -4.95 -20.83 -9.95
CA ALA A 308 -4.69 -22.20 -10.37
C ALA A 308 -4.81 -23.18 -9.19
N ALA A 309 -4.36 -22.78 -7.99
CA ALA A 309 -4.47 -23.58 -6.78
C ALA A 309 -5.90 -23.69 -6.22
N MET A 310 -6.76 -22.69 -6.45
CA MET A 310 -8.20 -22.80 -6.14
C MET A 310 -8.89 -23.88 -6.98
N GLY A 311 -8.39 -24.11 -8.21
CA GLY A 311 -8.90 -25.14 -9.11
C GLY A 311 -10.27 -24.80 -9.73
N ASN A 312 -10.86 -25.79 -10.38
CA ASN A 312 -12.20 -25.66 -10.96
C ASN A 312 -13.29 -25.93 -9.91
N PRO A 313 -14.50 -25.34 -10.08
CA PRO A 313 -15.64 -25.67 -9.25
C PRO A 313 -15.90 -27.17 -9.19
N SER A 314 -16.06 -27.68 -7.97
CA SER A 314 -16.27 -29.09 -7.69
C SER A 314 -17.21 -29.26 -6.50
N ASN A 315 -18.10 -30.26 -6.59
CA ASN A 315 -18.95 -30.67 -5.48
C ASN A 315 -18.24 -31.63 -4.50
N ALA A 316 -16.95 -31.88 -4.70
CA ALA A 316 -16.16 -32.72 -3.81
C ALA A 316 -16.01 -32.06 -2.43
N THR A 317 -16.10 -32.89 -1.41
CA THR A 317 -15.91 -32.51 -0.01
C THR A 317 -14.71 -33.24 0.58
N ILE A 318 -14.09 -32.64 1.59
CA ILE A 318 -12.88 -33.13 2.23
C ILE A 318 -13.13 -33.16 3.74
N ASP A 319 -12.95 -34.35 4.32
CA ASP A 319 -13.00 -34.54 5.78
C ASP A 319 -11.69 -34.07 6.41
N THR A 320 -11.78 -33.09 7.29
CA THR A 320 -10.63 -32.55 8.01
C THR A 320 -10.30 -33.40 9.24
N PHE A 321 -9.07 -33.28 9.74
CA PHE A 321 -8.62 -33.96 10.97
C PHE A 321 -9.43 -33.59 12.22
N GLN A 322 -10.24 -32.53 12.16
CA GLN A 322 -11.10 -32.03 13.24
C GLN A 322 -12.54 -32.59 13.18
N GLY A 323 -12.80 -33.54 12.27
CA GLY A 323 -14.14 -34.11 12.07
C GLY A 323 -15.12 -33.14 11.41
N ILE A 324 -14.61 -32.18 10.65
CA ILE A 324 -15.40 -31.20 9.90
C ILE A 324 -15.21 -31.48 8.42
N THR A 325 -16.31 -31.67 7.70
CA THR A 325 -16.31 -31.80 6.25
C THR A 325 -16.40 -30.42 5.63
N VAL A 326 -15.50 -30.09 4.70
CA VAL A 326 -15.50 -28.81 3.97
C VAL A 326 -15.48 -29.01 2.47
N SER A 327 -15.90 -28.01 1.70
CA SER A 327 -15.77 -28.05 0.24
C SER A 327 -14.31 -28.06 -0.22
N ASN A 328 -14.08 -28.55 -1.43
CA ASN A 328 -12.79 -28.47 -2.10
C ASN A 328 -12.28 -27.01 -2.22
N ALA A 329 -13.18 -26.04 -2.42
CA ALA A 329 -12.83 -24.62 -2.50
C ALA A 329 -12.19 -24.13 -1.18
N THR A 330 -12.82 -24.47 -0.06
CA THR A 330 -12.38 -24.10 1.30
C THR A 330 -11.08 -24.78 1.68
N TRP A 331 -10.91 -26.04 1.30
CA TRP A 331 -9.64 -26.75 1.47
C TRP A 331 -8.50 -26.15 0.63
N ASN A 332 -8.78 -25.78 -0.61
CA ASN A 332 -7.79 -25.17 -1.50
C ASN A 332 -7.38 -23.78 -0.99
N LEU A 333 -8.34 -22.98 -0.53
CA LEU A 333 -8.05 -21.69 0.11
C LEU A 333 -7.16 -21.87 1.34
N ALA A 334 -7.48 -22.83 2.22
CA ALA A 334 -6.64 -23.15 3.37
C ALA A 334 -5.23 -23.58 2.96
N THR A 335 -5.10 -24.33 1.87
CA THR A 335 -3.81 -24.77 1.32
C THR A 335 -3.00 -23.59 0.77
N ILE A 336 -3.61 -22.67 0.03
CA ILE A 336 -2.96 -21.47 -0.49
C ILE A 336 -2.40 -20.63 0.65
N VAL A 337 -3.24 -20.33 1.62
CA VAL A 337 -2.88 -19.52 2.78
C VAL A 337 -1.76 -20.18 3.58
N ASN A 338 -1.83 -21.50 3.75
CA ASN A 338 -0.79 -22.25 4.42
C ASN A 338 0.54 -22.28 3.64
N ARG A 339 0.53 -22.21 2.29
CA ARG A 339 1.77 -22.02 1.52
C ARG A 339 2.39 -20.67 1.82
N THR A 340 1.62 -19.61 1.97
CA THR A 340 2.15 -18.33 2.44
C THR A 340 2.65 -18.41 3.88
N SER A 341 2.04 -19.27 4.72
CA SER A 341 2.51 -19.55 6.09
C SER A 341 3.85 -20.28 6.14
N SER A 342 4.30 -20.93 5.06
CA SER A 342 5.62 -21.60 5.00
C SER A 342 6.81 -20.66 5.13
N ARG A 343 6.57 -19.34 5.09
CA ARG A 343 7.56 -18.29 5.41
C ARG A 343 7.78 -18.12 6.92
N CYS A 344 6.86 -18.61 7.77
CA CYS A 344 7.08 -18.71 9.20
C CYS A 344 8.22 -19.70 9.48
N PRO A 345 9.22 -19.36 10.31
CA PRO A 345 10.28 -20.30 10.67
C PRO A 345 9.71 -21.61 11.18
N LYS A 346 10.30 -22.74 10.76
CA LYS A 346 9.87 -24.08 11.24
C LYS A 346 9.96 -24.25 12.75
N THR A 347 10.70 -23.36 13.42
CA THR A 347 10.87 -23.30 14.87
C THR A 347 9.80 -22.46 15.58
N SER A 348 8.98 -21.72 14.84
CA SER A 348 7.96 -20.82 15.37
C SER A 348 6.55 -21.39 15.18
N THR A 349 5.66 -21.08 16.11
CA THR A 349 4.24 -21.43 15.99
C THR A 349 3.54 -20.50 15.00
N SER A 350 2.38 -20.94 14.48
CA SER A 350 1.53 -20.06 13.67
C SER A 350 1.13 -18.79 14.43
N ASP A 351 1.07 -18.85 15.75
CA ASP A 351 0.59 -17.74 16.60
C ASP A 351 1.72 -16.74 16.85
N GLU A 352 2.96 -17.21 16.94
CA GLU A 352 4.13 -16.33 17.01
C GLU A 352 4.36 -15.56 15.71
N CYS A 353 4.04 -16.18 14.57
CA CYS A 353 4.17 -15.55 13.25
C CYS A 353 2.96 -14.72 12.85
N PHE A 354 1.77 -15.21 13.18
CA PHE A 354 0.49 -14.74 12.64
C PHE A 354 -0.58 -14.53 13.72
N GLY A 355 -0.21 -14.47 14.99
CA GLY A 355 -1.08 -14.09 16.10
C GLY A 355 -1.17 -12.58 16.27
N THR A 356 -2.35 -12.10 16.68
CA THR A 356 -2.65 -10.67 16.97
C THR A 356 -3.09 -10.45 18.42
N LEU A 357 -2.97 -11.49 19.25
CA LEU A 357 -3.52 -11.53 20.61
C LEU A 357 -2.59 -10.88 21.63
N ASN A 358 -1.28 -10.98 21.43
CA ASN A 358 -0.30 -10.43 22.34
C ASN A 358 0.03 -8.98 21.97
N ASP A 359 -0.56 -8.02 22.67
CA ASP A 359 -0.36 -6.60 22.41
C ASP A 359 1.12 -6.18 22.54
N THR A 360 1.94 -6.91 23.32
CA THR A 360 3.38 -6.60 23.47
C THR A 360 4.14 -6.73 22.17
N ASP A 361 3.68 -7.58 21.25
CA ASP A 361 4.32 -7.85 19.97
C ASP A 361 4.29 -6.64 19.01
N PHE A 362 3.40 -5.68 19.30
CA PHE A 362 3.20 -4.46 18.55
C PHE A 362 3.82 -3.23 19.24
N GLN A 363 4.44 -3.39 20.41
CA GLN A 363 5.03 -2.27 21.17
C GLN A 363 6.49 -1.98 20.82
N GLN A 364 7.12 -2.78 19.96
CA GLN A 364 8.49 -2.47 19.52
C GLN A 364 8.48 -1.19 18.69
N THR A 365 9.42 -0.28 18.97
CA THR A 365 9.48 1.05 18.32
C THR A 365 10.86 1.40 17.79
N ASP A 366 11.82 0.48 17.76
CA ASP A 366 13.13 0.78 17.18
C ASP A 366 13.04 1.04 15.66
N LEU A 367 14.08 1.62 15.06
CA LEU A 367 14.07 2.01 13.64
C LEU A 367 13.94 0.83 12.67
N SER A 368 14.11 -0.43 13.12
CA SER A 368 13.81 -1.56 12.26
C SER A 368 12.31 -1.73 12.01
N GLN A 369 11.43 -1.21 12.88
CA GLN A 369 9.97 -1.41 12.84
C GLN A 369 9.26 -0.57 11.76
N THR A 370 9.78 -0.61 10.54
CA THR A 370 9.30 0.17 9.38
C THR A 370 7.85 -0.10 9.00
N TRP A 371 7.30 -1.27 9.33
CA TRP A 371 5.87 -1.57 9.20
C TRP A 371 4.95 -0.58 9.94
N ARG A 372 5.48 0.08 11.00
CA ARG A 372 4.75 1.08 11.78
C ARG A 372 4.53 2.38 11.02
N LEU A 373 5.25 2.64 9.94
CA LEU A 373 5.20 3.95 9.27
C LEU A 373 3.90 4.12 8.48
N TRP A 374 3.68 3.26 7.48
CA TRP A 374 2.44 3.29 6.72
C TRP A 374 1.22 2.99 7.61
N GLN A 375 1.37 2.05 8.55
CA GLN A 375 0.30 1.73 9.49
C GLN A 375 -0.08 2.94 10.37
N PHE A 376 0.86 3.82 10.71
CA PHE A 376 0.57 5.05 11.47
C PHE A 376 -0.23 6.04 10.62
N GLN A 377 0.13 6.20 9.34
CA GLN A 377 -0.63 7.04 8.40
C GLN A 377 -2.06 6.52 8.22
N VAL A 378 -2.21 5.20 8.03
CA VAL A 378 -3.50 4.50 8.05
C VAL A 378 -4.28 4.79 9.33
N CYS A 379 -3.65 4.68 10.49
CA CYS A 379 -4.31 4.88 11.78
C CYS A 379 -4.65 6.34 12.12
N THR A 380 -4.13 7.31 11.36
CA THR A 380 -4.30 8.73 11.66
C THR A 380 -5.12 9.46 10.61
N GLN A 381 -4.82 9.29 9.32
CA GLN A 381 -5.41 10.08 8.22
C GLN A 381 -6.07 9.24 7.12
N TRP A 382 -5.63 8.00 6.87
CA TRP A 382 -6.00 7.28 5.63
C TRP A 382 -7.02 6.14 5.79
N ALA A 383 -7.00 5.45 6.94
CA ALA A 383 -7.83 4.29 7.29
C ALA A 383 -7.67 3.04 6.41
N PHE A 384 -8.14 3.04 5.17
CA PHE A 384 -8.10 1.92 4.22
C PHE A 384 -8.27 0.52 4.86
N PHE A 385 -9.19 0.39 5.82
CA PHE A 385 -9.33 -0.83 6.59
C PHE A 385 -10.08 -1.88 5.77
N ASP A 386 -9.41 -2.99 5.49
CA ASP A 386 -10.02 -4.12 4.77
C ASP A 386 -11.34 -4.51 5.45
N SER A 387 -12.39 -4.63 4.65
CA SER A 387 -13.74 -4.92 5.13
C SER A 387 -14.55 -5.67 4.07
N PRO A 388 -15.54 -6.49 4.47
CA PRO A 388 -16.51 -7.03 3.53
C PRO A 388 -17.37 -5.88 2.96
N PRO A 389 -18.07 -6.10 1.83
CA PRO A 389 -19.07 -5.16 1.33
C PRO A 389 -20.11 -4.80 2.41
N PRO A 390 -20.62 -3.56 2.43
CA PRO A 390 -21.61 -3.13 3.41
C PRO A 390 -23.01 -3.71 3.16
N ASP A 391 -23.27 -4.26 1.97
CA ASP A 391 -24.51 -4.90 1.58
C ASP A 391 -24.26 -6.40 1.32
N ASP A 392 -24.97 -7.26 2.05
CA ASP A 392 -24.92 -8.72 1.94
C ASP A 392 -25.35 -9.23 0.55
N SER A 393 -26.01 -8.40 -0.27
CA SER A 393 -26.35 -8.72 -1.66
C SER A 393 -25.12 -8.80 -2.57
N ILE A 394 -24.01 -8.16 -2.18
CA ILE A 394 -22.74 -8.15 -2.92
C ILE A 394 -21.92 -9.36 -2.47
N PRO A 395 -21.58 -10.31 -3.37
CA PRO A 395 -20.75 -11.45 -2.99
C PRO A 395 -19.38 -10.99 -2.48
N SER A 396 -18.98 -11.44 -1.30
CA SER A 396 -17.69 -11.07 -0.71
C SER A 396 -16.58 -12.08 -1.00
N MET A 397 -15.38 -11.58 -1.30
CA MET A 397 -14.14 -12.36 -1.29
C MET A 397 -13.39 -12.30 0.05
N LEU A 398 -13.93 -11.55 1.00
CA LEU A 398 -13.38 -11.38 2.34
C LEU A 398 -14.41 -11.82 3.38
N SER A 399 -13.95 -12.50 4.43
CA SER A 399 -14.86 -12.95 5.49
C SER A 399 -15.56 -11.76 6.16
N LYS A 400 -16.84 -11.94 6.52
CA LYS A 400 -17.60 -10.93 7.26
C LYS A 400 -17.00 -10.59 8.63
N PHE A 401 -16.16 -11.46 9.19
CA PHE A 401 -15.48 -11.23 10.47
C PHE A 401 -14.21 -10.38 10.32
N VAL A 402 -13.81 -10.08 9.09
CA VAL A 402 -12.75 -9.11 8.80
C VAL A 402 -13.39 -7.74 8.58
N ASP A 403 -14.11 -7.23 9.57
CA ASP A 403 -14.77 -5.92 9.49
C ASP A 403 -13.83 -4.75 9.85
N VAL A 404 -14.35 -3.53 9.94
CA VAL A 404 -13.55 -2.34 10.31
C VAL A 404 -13.10 -2.37 11.77
N GLU A 405 -13.94 -2.88 12.69
CA GLU A 405 -13.60 -2.97 14.11
C GLU A 405 -12.44 -3.93 14.31
N TYR A 406 -12.51 -5.07 13.64
CA TYR A 406 -11.39 -5.94 13.36
C TYR A 406 -10.30 -4.99 12.82
N SER A 407 -10.33 -4.62 11.54
CA SER A 407 -9.20 -4.09 10.78
C SER A 407 -8.48 -2.86 11.34
N SER A 408 -9.12 -2.10 12.22
CA SER A 408 -8.57 -0.92 12.89
C SER A 408 -7.91 -1.20 14.25
N LYS A 409 -8.09 -2.39 14.83
CA LYS A 409 -7.62 -2.72 16.18
C LYS A 409 -6.11 -2.50 16.36
N ILE A 410 -5.30 -2.78 15.33
CA ILE A 410 -3.84 -2.54 15.39
C ILE A 410 -3.51 -1.10 15.78
N CYS A 411 -4.34 -0.12 15.45
CA CYS A 411 -4.06 1.27 15.77
C CYS A 411 -3.90 1.49 17.28
N LYS A 412 -4.77 0.87 18.08
CA LYS A 412 -4.70 0.94 19.55
C LYS A 412 -3.56 0.07 20.10
N GLN A 413 -3.28 -1.06 19.46
CA GLN A 413 -2.19 -1.95 19.88
C GLN A 413 -0.84 -1.31 19.60
N ALA A 414 -0.56 -0.88 18.38
CA ALA A 414 0.75 -0.41 17.98
C ALA A 414 1.07 0.99 18.53
N TYR A 415 0.07 1.85 18.73
CA TYR A 415 0.29 3.27 19.07
C TYR A 415 -0.44 3.65 20.37
N PRO A 416 0.08 3.27 21.55
CA PRO A 416 -0.44 3.77 22.81
C PRO A 416 -0.33 5.30 22.87
N PRO A 417 -1.17 5.99 23.67
CA PRO A 417 -1.09 7.44 23.82
C PRO A 417 0.31 7.89 24.24
N GLY A 418 0.87 8.86 23.51
CA GLY A 418 2.12 9.53 23.86
C GLY A 418 1.89 10.78 24.72
N GLU A 419 2.98 11.45 25.07
CA GLU A 419 2.95 12.72 25.82
C GLU A 419 2.45 13.88 24.94
N PHE A 420 2.82 13.88 23.66
CA PHE A 420 2.56 14.98 22.72
C PHE A 420 1.55 14.62 21.64
N PHE A 421 1.29 13.33 21.44
CA PHE A 421 0.39 12.87 20.40
C PHE A 421 -0.42 11.65 20.84
N GLN A 422 -1.69 11.64 20.45
CA GLN A 422 -2.58 10.52 20.61
C GLN A 422 -3.19 10.17 19.25
N VAL A 423 -3.01 8.92 18.82
CA VAL A 423 -3.70 8.40 17.64
C VAL A 423 -5.22 8.46 17.91
N PRO A 424 -6.01 9.04 16.99
CA PRO A 424 -7.44 9.19 17.22
C PRO A 424 -8.14 7.82 17.31
N PRO A 425 -9.31 7.72 17.97
CA PRO A 425 -10.04 6.46 18.07
C PRO A 425 -10.43 5.85 16.71
N LEU A 426 -10.65 6.72 15.71
CA LEU A 426 -10.78 6.40 14.30
C LEU A 426 -9.95 7.41 13.49
N PRO A 427 -9.36 7.02 12.35
CA PRO A 427 -8.61 7.94 11.50
C PRO A 427 -9.48 9.11 11.00
N ASN A 428 -8.90 10.30 10.91
CA ASN A 428 -9.58 11.48 10.40
C ASN A 428 -9.42 11.60 8.89
N VAL A 429 -10.24 10.85 8.14
CA VAL A 429 -10.18 10.81 6.66
C VAL A 429 -10.46 12.16 5.99
N GLU A 430 -11.17 13.06 6.68
CA GLU A 430 -11.42 14.42 6.18
C GLU A 430 -10.14 15.25 6.05
N ASP A 431 -9.06 14.91 6.77
CA ASP A 431 -7.78 15.59 6.57
C ASP A 431 -7.19 15.36 5.18
N VAL A 432 -7.56 14.25 4.54
CA VAL A 432 -7.23 13.95 3.15
C VAL A 432 -8.33 14.45 2.22
N ASN A 433 -9.58 14.06 2.46
CA ASN A 433 -10.68 14.26 1.52
C ASN A 433 -11.03 15.74 1.29
N LYS A 434 -10.74 16.62 2.26
CA LYS A 434 -10.87 18.08 2.09
C LYS A 434 -10.05 18.66 0.93
N LEU A 435 -9.05 17.92 0.42
CA LEU A 435 -8.23 18.30 -0.73
C LEU A 435 -8.86 17.96 -2.08
N GLY A 436 -10.05 17.34 -2.07
CA GLY A 436 -10.89 17.15 -3.26
C GLY A 436 -11.40 15.72 -3.42
N GLY A 437 -10.78 14.72 -2.78
CA GLY A 437 -11.26 13.34 -2.82
C GLY A 437 -11.39 12.83 -4.25
N PHE A 438 -12.54 12.20 -4.56
CA PHE A 438 -12.93 11.84 -5.92
C PHE A 438 -13.02 13.02 -6.91
N ASN A 439 -13.33 14.21 -6.43
CA ASN A 439 -13.58 15.40 -7.25
C ASN A 439 -12.33 16.26 -7.45
N ILE A 440 -11.17 15.81 -6.98
CA ILE A 440 -9.92 16.57 -7.06
C ILE A 440 -9.59 16.92 -8.51
N ALA A 441 -9.50 18.21 -8.80
CA ALA A 441 -9.26 18.70 -10.15
C ALA A 441 -8.52 20.04 -10.10
N HIS A 442 -7.60 20.21 -11.04
CA HIS A 442 -6.89 21.46 -11.26
C HIS A 442 -6.39 21.50 -12.71
N ASP A 443 -6.15 22.69 -13.24
CA ASP A 443 -5.42 22.83 -14.51
C ASP A 443 -4.01 22.26 -14.37
N ARG A 444 -3.57 21.49 -15.37
CA ARG A 444 -2.30 20.76 -15.38
C ARG A 444 -2.20 19.71 -14.27
N LEU A 445 -3.33 19.10 -13.92
CA LEU A 445 -3.41 17.89 -13.10
C LEU A 445 -3.98 16.75 -13.96
N ALA A 446 -3.12 15.78 -14.27
CA ALA A 446 -3.50 14.53 -14.90
C ALA A 446 -3.88 13.50 -13.82
N ILE A 447 -5.00 12.80 -14.04
CA ILE A 447 -5.36 11.60 -13.29
C ILE A 447 -5.26 10.43 -14.25
N ILE A 448 -4.49 9.41 -13.88
CA ILE A 448 -4.28 8.20 -14.69
C ILE A 448 -4.52 6.99 -13.80
N ASP A 449 -5.50 6.13 -14.12
CA ASP A 449 -5.77 4.93 -13.32
C ASP A 449 -5.78 3.67 -14.19
N GLY A 450 -5.52 2.50 -13.58
CA GLY A 450 -5.73 1.21 -14.24
C GLY A 450 -7.19 0.76 -14.18
N GLU A 451 -7.73 0.24 -15.28
CA GLU A 451 -9.12 -0.21 -15.36
C GLU A 451 -9.48 -1.25 -14.29
N VAL A 452 -8.56 -2.18 -14.02
CA VAL A 452 -8.70 -3.29 -13.08
C VAL A 452 -7.75 -3.18 -11.89
N ASP A 453 -7.29 -1.96 -11.59
CA ASP A 453 -6.56 -1.66 -10.37
C ASP A 453 -7.49 -1.80 -9.17
N PRO A 454 -7.18 -2.65 -8.17
CA PRO A 454 -7.99 -2.73 -6.96
C PRO A 454 -8.07 -1.39 -6.22
N TRP A 455 -7.08 -0.51 -6.35
CA TRP A 455 -7.13 0.82 -5.73
C TRP A 455 -7.99 1.82 -6.48
N ARG A 456 -8.42 1.55 -7.73
CA ARG A 456 -9.28 2.45 -8.50
C ARG A 456 -10.56 2.84 -7.75
N PHE A 457 -11.02 2.01 -6.83
CA PHE A 457 -12.20 2.30 -6.01
C PHE A 457 -12.04 3.57 -5.15
N ASP A 458 -10.81 3.88 -4.75
CA ASP A 458 -10.43 5.04 -3.93
C ASP A 458 -9.78 6.16 -4.78
N CYS A 459 -9.86 6.05 -6.11
CA CYS A 459 -9.33 7.02 -7.08
C CYS A 459 -10.47 7.79 -7.78
N PRO A 460 -10.17 8.92 -8.45
CA PRO A 460 -11.20 9.68 -9.17
C PRO A 460 -11.93 8.91 -10.28
N HIS A 461 -11.33 7.88 -10.89
CA HIS A 461 -12.01 6.98 -11.84
C HIS A 461 -12.90 5.90 -11.19
N SER A 462 -13.10 5.97 -9.87
CA SER A 462 -13.99 5.06 -9.15
C SER A 462 -15.41 5.09 -9.72
N PHE A 463 -16.02 3.91 -9.86
CA PHE A 463 -17.41 3.79 -10.32
C PHE A 463 -18.44 4.25 -9.28
N ILE A 464 -18.00 4.54 -8.05
CA ILE A 464 -18.83 5.17 -7.01
C ILE A 464 -18.56 6.66 -6.87
N SER A 465 -17.65 7.22 -7.68
CA SER A 465 -17.39 8.66 -7.70
C SER A 465 -18.70 9.41 -7.99
N PRO A 466 -19.03 10.47 -7.23
CA PRO A 466 -20.21 11.28 -7.50
C PRO A 466 -20.07 12.15 -8.76
N THR A 467 -18.88 12.22 -9.34
CA THR A 467 -18.66 12.94 -10.61
C THR A 467 -19.20 12.11 -11.76
N GLU A 468 -20.34 12.53 -12.34
CA GLU A 468 -21.01 11.81 -13.43
C GLU A 468 -20.18 11.74 -14.72
N PHE A 469 -19.29 12.73 -14.96
CA PHE A 469 -18.36 12.73 -16.09
C PHE A 469 -17.26 13.77 -15.91
N ARG A 470 -16.00 13.40 -16.15
CA ARG A 470 -14.87 14.33 -16.30
C ARG A 470 -14.32 14.20 -17.70
N GLU A 471 -14.28 15.33 -18.41
CA GLU A 471 -13.74 15.37 -19.77
C GLU A 471 -12.23 15.16 -19.74
N ASP A 472 -11.75 14.23 -20.56
CA ASP A 472 -10.33 14.02 -20.81
C ASP A 472 -9.82 15.07 -21.80
N THR A 473 -9.02 16.01 -21.30
CA THR A 473 -8.48 17.13 -22.10
C THR A 473 -6.98 17.24 -21.92
N PRO A 474 -6.24 17.86 -22.88
CA PRO A 474 -4.83 18.14 -22.67
C PRO A 474 -4.54 18.97 -21.41
N LEU A 475 -5.44 19.88 -21.01
CA LEU A 475 -5.26 20.71 -19.81
C LEU A 475 -5.56 19.95 -18.50
N ARG A 476 -6.53 19.05 -18.51
CA ARG A 476 -6.93 18.21 -17.38
C ARG A 476 -7.07 16.75 -17.83
N PRO A 477 -5.96 16.03 -18.07
CA PRO A 477 -6.00 14.67 -18.57
C PRO A 477 -6.71 13.75 -17.57
N PHE A 478 -7.54 12.85 -18.10
CA PHE A 478 -8.32 11.91 -17.31
C PHE A 478 -8.31 10.55 -18.01
N LYS A 479 -7.28 9.75 -17.68
CA LYS A 479 -6.89 8.56 -18.44
C LYS A 479 -7.19 7.29 -17.66
N LEU A 480 -7.87 6.35 -18.31
CA LEU A 480 -8.08 5.00 -17.80
C LEU A 480 -7.37 4.00 -18.71
N ILE A 481 -6.35 3.31 -18.19
CA ILE A 481 -5.56 2.36 -18.97
C ILE A 481 -6.28 0.99 -18.99
N PRO A 482 -6.69 0.47 -20.16
CA PRO A 482 -7.44 -0.79 -20.25
C PRO A 482 -6.64 -1.97 -19.73
N ASN A 483 -7.29 -2.87 -18.98
CA ASN A 483 -6.69 -4.06 -18.34
C ASN A 483 -5.47 -3.80 -17.41
N ALA A 484 -5.08 -2.55 -17.21
CA ALA A 484 -3.99 -2.23 -16.31
C ALA A 484 -4.41 -2.41 -14.86
N VAL A 485 -3.43 -2.82 -14.04
CA VAL A 485 -3.57 -2.89 -12.60
C VAL A 485 -2.96 -1.63 -12.01
N HIS A 486 -1.96 -1.72 -11.14
CA HIS A 486 -1.56 -0.60 -10.31
C HIS A 486 -0.41 0.21 -10.95
N HIS A 487 -0.69 1.47 -11.29
CA HIS A 487 0.24 2.48 -11.86
C HIS A 487 1.19 1.90 -12.93
N TYR A 488 0.61 1.34 -13.99
CA TYR A 488 1.33 0.64 -15.06
C TYR A 488 2.20 1.57 -15.91
N ASP A 489 1.78 2.81 -16.05
CA ASP A 489 2.48 3.92 -16.70
C ASP A 489 3.84 4.25 -16.08
N GLU A 490 4.11 3.92 -14.82
CA GLU A 490 5.42 4.22 -14.19
C GLU A 490 6.60 3.48 -14.80
N ASN A 491 6.36 2.25 -15.26
CA ASN A 491 7.42 1.37 -15.75
C ASN A 491 7.77 1.75 -17.19
N GLY A 492 9.01 1.44 -17.58
CA GLY A 492 9.44 1.62 -18.97
C GLY A 492 10.66 0.75 -19.28
N LEU A 493 10.67 0.21 -20.49
CA LEU A 493 11.78 -0.58 -21.02
C LEU A 493 12.85 0.35 -21.59
N ALA A 494 14.09 -0.14 -21.67
CA ALA A 494 15.17 0.61 -22.34
C ALA A 494 14.88 0.83 -23.84
N ASP A 495 14.11 -0.07 -24.46
CA ASP A 495 13.55 0.09 -25.80
C ASP A 495 12.02 0.15 -25.68
N HIS A 496 11.47 1.36 -25.65
CA HIS A 496 10.04 1.61 -25.51
C HIS A 496 9.20 1.00 -26.65
N SER A 497 9.80 0.71 -27.82
CA SER A 497 9.07 0.08 -28.92
C SER A 497 8.65 -1.37 -28.63
N GLN A 498 9.26 -1.99 -27.62
CA GLN A 498 8.96 -3.36 -27.18
C GLN A 498 7.88 -3.42 -26.11
N GLU A 499 7.40 -2.28 -25.62
CA GLU A 499 6.33 -2.22 -24.64
C GLU A 499 4.98 -2.61 -25.27
N PRO A 500 3.99 -3.07 -24.49
CA PRO A 500 2.65 -3.30 -25.01
C PRO A 500 2.07 -2.02 -25.65
N PRO A 501 1.27 -2.13 -26.73
CA PRO A 501 0.73 -0.96 -27.42
C PRO A 501 -0.04 0.02 -26.52
N GLU A 502 -0.77 -0.49 -25.53
CA GLU A 502 -1.50 0.30 -24.54
C GLU A 502 -0.57 1.11 -23.62
N ILE A 503 0.63 0.59 -23.34
CA ILE A 503 1.65 1.27 -22.52
C ILE A 503 2.35 2.35 -23.34
N GLN A 504 2.76 2.02 -24.57
CA GLN A 504 3.30 3.03 -25.50
C GLN A 504 2.31 4.18 -25.70
N ALA A 505 1.01 3.87 -25.81
CA ALA A 505 -0.02 4.87 -25.98
C ALA A 505 -0.18 5.79 -24.77
N ILE A 506 -0.17 5.26 -23.53
CA ILE A 506 -0.29 6.13 -22.34
C ILE A 506 0.97 6.98 -22.14
N HIS A 507 2.18 6.42 -22.31
CA HIS A 507 3.42 7.20 -22.22
C HIS A 507 3.46 8.33 -23.25
N GLN A 508 3.03 8.07 -24.48
CA GLN A 508 2.96 9.12 -25.49
C GLN A 508 1.95 10.21 -25.11
N GLN A 509 0.79 9.83 -24.57
CA GLN A 509 -0.20 10.82 -24.10
C GLN A 509 0.34 11.67 -22.95
N GLU A 510 1.09 11.07 -22.02
CA GLU A 510 1.77 11.80 -20.94
C GLU A 510 2.79 12.80 -21.47
N VAL A 511 3.63 12.38 -22.41
CA VAL A 511 4.55 13.28 -23.11
C VAL A 511 3.80 14.43 -23.79
N ASP A 512 2.71 14.14 -24.49
CA ASP A 512 1.97 15.12 -25.28
C ASP A 512 1.34 16.20 -24.39
N PHE A 513 0.64 15.81 -23.31
CA PHE A 513 0.03 16.80 -22.43
C PHE A 513 1.08 17.58 -21.62
N VAL A 514 2.18 16.96 -21.19
CA VAL A 514 3.26 17.67 -20.48
C VAL A 514 3.91 18.70 -21.39
N LYS A 515 4.21 18.35 -22.64
CA LYS A 515 4.75 19.30 -23.62
C LYS A 515 3.74 20.40 -23.94
N GLY A 516 2.45 20.06 -24.01
CA GLY A 516 1.36 21.03 -24.13
C GLY A 516 1.36 22.04 -22.97
N TRP A 517 1.48 21.58 -21.73
CA TRP A 517 1.55 22.45 -20.56
C TRP A 517 2.79 23.36 -20.60
N LEU A 518 3.95 22.80 -20.92
CA LEU A 518 5.22 23.54 -20.93
C LEU A 518 5.28 24.61 -22.02
N ALA A 519 4.51 24.46 -23.11
CA ALA A 519 4.44 25.47 -24.16
C ALA A 519 3.88 26.83 -23.66
N ASP A 520 3.10 26.81 -22.58
CA ASP A 520 2.53 28.02 -21.96
C ASP A 520 3.43 28.62 -20.86
N PHE A 521 4.55 27.97 -20.51
CA PHE A 521 5.50 28.49 -19.52
C PHE A 521 6.32 29.63 -20.15
N LYS A 522 6.35 30.78 -19.47
CA LYS A 522 6.97 32.01 -19.96
C LYS A 522 8.17 32.42 -19.14
#